data_AF-A0A412WDQ2-F1
#
_entry.id   AF-A0A412WDQ2-F1
#
_cell.length_a   1.000
_cell.length_b   1.000
_cell.length_c   1.000
_cell.angle_alpha   90.00
_cell.angle_beta   90.00
_cell.angle_gamma   90.00
#
_symmetry.space_group_name_H-M   'P 1'
#
loop_
_entity.id
_entity.type
_entity.pdbx_description
1 polymer ?
#
loop_
_entity_poly.entity_id
_entity_poly.type
_entity_poly.pdbx_seq_one_letter_code
_entity_poly.pdbx_strand_id
1 'polypeptide(L)'
;MLYFMEISAICRRDRISKQNEVAIIIRLYHNGIVRKITSGLRIKVDYWDFDNNCLKNGIPNQEHLQYLLDKQIQEFKKRELEYKIQGKNYSIDDIIGIKKKPAMTVEEYFQKIINELSDLGRLNTRDKYKFTLSSLNKFRSTVIRKNCYNFDYKIE
;
A
#
# COMPACT_ATOMS: atom_id res chain seq x y z
N MET A 1 2.87 -24.50 5.28
CA MET A 1 2.53 -23.22 5.95
C MET A 1 1.25 -22.69 5.31
N LEU A 2 0.15 -22.62 6.04
CA LEU A 2 -1.09 -22.00 5.56
C LEU A 2 -0.89 -20.48 5.52
N TYR A 3 -0.80 -19.90 4.33
CA TYR A 3 -0.83 -18.45 4.15
C TYR A 3 -2.23 -17.96 4.55
N PHE A 4 -2.36 -17.38 5.75
CA PHE A 4 -3.60 -16.77 6.19
C PHE A 4 -3.66 -15.34 5.66
N MET A 5 -4.59 -15.09 4.74
CA MET A 5 -4.92 -13.75 4.28
C MET A 5 -6.37 -13.44 4.63
N GLU A 6 -6.60 -12.32 5.31
CA GLU A 6 -7.94 -11.85 5.62
C GLU A 6 -8.20 -10.57 4.83
N ILE A 7 -9.31 -10.53 4.10
CA ILE A 7 -9.74 -9.39 3.31
C ILE A 7 -11.13 -9.00 3.79
N SER A 8 -11.28 -7.80 4.35
CA SER A 8 -12.54 -7.31 4.91
C SER A 8 -12.79 -5.85 4.54
N ALA A 9 -14.06 -5.44 4.48
CA ALA A 9 -14.45 -4.04 4.37
C ALA A 9 -14.65 -3.44 5.77
N ILE A 10 -14.13 -2.25 6.03
CA ILE A 10 -14.29 -1.53 7.29
C ILE A 10 -14.53 -0.04 7.05
N CYS A 11 -15.10 0.66 8.03
CA CYS A 11 -15.25 2.11 8.04
C CYS A 11 -14.42 2.74 9.16
N ARG A 12 -13.88 3.95 8.91
CA ARG A 12 -13.13 4.72 9.92
C ARG A 12 -14.04 5.67 10.68
N ARG A 13 -14.30 5.38 11.97
CA ARG A 13 -15.10 6.25 12.85
C ARG A 13 -14.49 7.65 13.03
N ASP A 14 -13.17 7.78 12.90
CA ASP A 14 -12.42 9.03 13.09
C ASP A 14 -12.43 9.98 11.88
N ARG A 15 -13.04 9.60 10.75
CA ARG A 15 -12.99 10.35 9.48
C ARG A 15 -14.35 10.53 8.81
N ILE A 16 -15.27 11.14 9.54
CA ILE A 16 -16.61 11.49 9.05
C ILE A 16 -16.57 12.86 8.35
N SER A 17 -17.21 12.99 7.20
CA SER A 17 -17.33 14.26 6.48
C SER A 17 -18.40 15.17 7.10
N LYS A 18 -18.38 16.46 6.76
CA LYS A 18 -19.44 17.42 7.13
C LYS A 18 -20.84 16.99 6.65
N GLN A 19 -20.92 16.13 5.64
CA GLN A 19 -22.17 15.61 5.08
C GLN A 19 -22.64 14.31 5.77
N ASN A 20 -22.10 13.97 6.94
CA ASN A 20 -22.35 12.72 7.66
C ASN A 20 -22.02 11.46 6.83
N GLU A 21 -20.92 11.51 6.06
CA GLU A 21 -20.48 10.39 5.24
C GLU A 21 -19.11 9.86 5.66
N VAL A 22 -18.96 8.54 5.63
CA VAL A 22 -17.73 7.82 5.91
C VAL A 22 -17.28 7.06 4.67
N ALA A 23 -15.96 6.99 4.45
CA ALA A 23 -15.39 6.17 3.39
C ALA A 23 -15.27 4.71 3.85
N ILE A 24 -15.69 3.79 2.97
CA ILE A 24 -15.43 2.36 3.16
C ILE A 24 -13.99 2.09 2.67
N ILE A 25 -13.26 1.29 3.42
CA ILE A 25 -11.90 0.88 3.07
C ILE A 25 -11.80 -0.65 3.14
N ILE A 26 -11.02 -1.23 2.24
CA ILE A 26 -10.69 -2.65 2.24
C ILE A 26 -9.42 -2.83 3.08
N ARG A 27 -9.52 -3.64 4.13
CA ARG A 27 -8.41 -4.06 4.98
C ARG A 27 -7.91 -5.41 4.46
N LEU A 28 -6.61 -5.49 4.21
CA LEU A 28 -5.91 -6.72 3.91
C LEU A 28 -4.94 -6.99 5.05
N TYR A 29 -5.07 -8.16 5.67
CA TYR A 29 -4.16 -8.65 6.70
C TYR A 29 -3.45 -9.90 6.21
N HIS A 30 -2.12 -9.94 6.35
CA HIS A 30 -1.32 -11.09 5.99
C HIS A 30 -0.03 -11.11 6.82
N ASN A 31 0.21 -12.20 7.56
CA ASN A 31 1.44 -12.43 8.34
C ASN A 31 1.85 -11.24 9.23
N GLY A 32 0.92 -10.67 10.00
CA GLY A 32 1.18 -9.53 10.88
C GLY A 32 1.21 -8.16 10.19
N ILE A 33 1.19 -8.11 8.86
CA ILE A 33 1.16 -6.87 8.08
C ILE A 33 -0.30 -6.51 7.76
N VAL A 34 -0.66 -5.24 7.95
CA VAL A 34 -1.97 -4.69 7.57
C VAL A 34 -1.79 -3.63 6.49
N ARG A 35 -2.55 -3.72 5.40
CA ARG A 35 -2.76 -2.63 4.45
C ARG A 35 -4.22 -2.24 4.40
N LYS A 36 -4.47 -0.95 4.20
CA LYS A 36 -5.80 -0.37 4.03
C LYS A 36 -5.85 0.31 2.66
N ILE A 37 -6.82 -0.05 1.84
CA ILE A 37 -7.04 0.50 0.50
C ILE A 37 -8.40 1.16 0.46
N THR A 38 -8.50 2.34 -0.14
CA THR A 38 -9.78 3.00 -0.37
C THR A 38 -10.61 2.20 -1.37
N SER A 39 -11.86 1.86 -1.04
CA SER A 39 -12.77 1.22 -2.01
C SER A 39 -13.31 2.21 -3.05
N GLY A 40 -13.18 3.52 -2.78
CA GLY A 40 -13.78 4.60 -3.58
C GLY A 40 -15.23 4.90 -3.18
N LEU A 41 -15.83 4.08 -2.30
CA LEU A 41 -17.20 4.24 -1.85
C LEU A 41 -17.27 5.12 -0.60
N ARG A 42 -18.27 6.00 -0.58
CA ARG A 42 -18.68 6.75 0.61
C ARG A 42 -20.16 6.48 0.87
N ILE A 43 -20.50 6.32 2.14
CA ILE A 43 -21.87 6.05 2.59
C ILE A 43 -22.19 6.93 3.78
N LYS A 44 -23.48 7.14 4.06
CA LYS A 44 -23.90 7.76 5.32
C LYS A 44 -23.43 6.93 6.50
N VAL A 45 -23.02 7.58 7.58
CA VAL A 45 -22.56 6.90 8.81
C VAL A 45 -23.61 5.92 9.32
N ASP A 46 -24.88 6.31 9.25
CA ASP A 46 -25.99 5.51 9.75
C ASP A 46 -26.23 4.22 8.95
N TYR A 47 -25.66 4.11 7.74
CA TYR A 47 -25.81 2.96 6.85
C TYR A 47 -24.79 1.84 7.11
N TRP A 48 -23.79 2.09 7.97
CA TRP A 48 -22.78 1.10 8.34
C TRP A 48 -23.01 0.57 9.76
N ASP A 49 -22.93 -0.75 9.91
CA ASP A 49 -22.81 -1.41 11.22
C ASP A 49 -21.33 -1.50 11.58
N PHE A 50 -20.89 -0.70 12.55
CA PHE A 50 -19.49 -0.65 12.96
C PHE A 50 -19.07 -1.78 13.88
N ASP A 51 -20.01 -2.53 14.45
CA ASP A 51 -19.70 -3.63 15.35
C ASP A 51 -19.52 -4.92 14.53
N ASN A 52 -20.35 -5.10 13.50
CA ASN A 52 -20.26 -6.23 12.58
C ASN A 52 -19.42 -5.95 11.32
N ASN A 53 -19.03 -4.69 11.06
CA ASN A 53 -18.33 -4.25 9.85
C ASN A 53 -19.06 -4.63 8.55
N CYS A 54 -20.35 -4.31 8.47
CA CYS A 54 -21.17 -4.56 7.29
C CYS A 54 -22.13 -3.41 7.00
N LEU A 55 -22.73 -3.42 5.80
CA LEU A 55 -23.85 -2.53 5.49
C LEU A 55 -25.08 -2.95 6.30
N LYS A 56 -25.79 -1.98 6.86
CA LYS A 56 -27.07 -2.25 7.52
C LYS A 56 -28.12 -2.68 6.50
N ASN A 57 -29.07 -3.48 6.97
CA ASN A 57 -30.21 -3.91 6.16
C ASN A 57 -31.20 -2.76 5.92
N GLY A 58 -31.79 -2.74 4.73
CA GLY A 58 -32.85 -1.79 4.35
C GLY A 58 -32.36 -0.40 3.94
N ILE A 59 -31.06 -0.21 3.71
CA ILE A 59 -30.52 1.06 3.23
C ILE A 59 -30.79 1.24 1.72
N PRO A 60 -30.88 2.49 1.21
CA PRO A 60 -30.98 2.72 -0.22
C PRO A 60 -29.80 2.11 -0.99
N ASN A 61 -30.07 1.44 -2.11
CA ASN A 61 -29.07 0.80 -2.97
C ASN A 61 -28.16 -0.22 -2.23
N GLN A 62 -28.64 -0.85 -1.15
CA GLN A 62 -27.87 -1.82 -0.37
C GLN A 62 -27.22 -2.89 -1.25
N GLU A 63 -28.00 -3.56 -2.11
CA GLU A 63 -27.52 -4.64 -2.98
C GLU A 63 -26.43 -4.16 -3.93
N HIS A 64 -26.59 -2.95 -4.49
CA HIS A 64 -25.60 -2.38 -5.39
C HIS A 64 -24.29 -2.04 -4.66
N LEU A 65 -24.38 -1.41 -3.49
CA LEU A 65 -23.20 -1.09 -2.66
C LEU A 65 -22.47 -2.36 -2.23
N GLN A 66 -23.23 -3.38 -1.80
CA GLN A 66 -22.68 -4.67 -1.43
C GLN A 66 -22.00 -5.35 -2.62
N TYR A 67 -22.63 -5.37 -3.79
CA TYR A 67 -22.05 -5.89 -5.02
C TYR A 67 -20.71 -5.21 -5.38
N LEU A 68 -20.62 -3.88 -5.28
CA LEU A 68 -19.38 -3.16 -5.56
C LEU A 68 -18.25 -3.53 -4.59
N LEU A 69 -18.56 -3.68 -3.30
CA LEU A 69 -17.58 -4.12 -2.30
C LEU A 69 -17.14 -5.56 -2.56
N ASP A 70 -18.09 -6.45 -2.79
CA ASP A 70 -17.81 -7.86 -3.03
C ASP A 70 -16.98 -8.04 -4.30
N LYS A 71 -17.30 -7.30 -5.37
CA LYS A 71 -16.50 -7.31 -6.60
C LYS A 71 -15.03 -6.96 -6.33
N GLN A 72 -14.76 -5.90 -5.58
CA GLN A 72 -13.38 -5.51 -5.24
C GLN A 72 -12.69 -6.54 -4.33
N ILE A 73 -13.39 -7.08 -3.34
CA ILE A 73 -12.85 -8.15 -2.49
C ILE A 73 -12.53 -9.39 -3.31
N GLN A 74 -13.39 -9.76 -4.26
CA GLN A 74 -13.19 -10.91 -5.14
C GLN A 74 -12.00 -10.71 -6.09
N GLU A 75 -11.72 -9.49 -6.56
CA GLU A 75 -10.51 -9.22 -7.33
C GLU A 75 -9.23 -9.56 -6.56
N PHE A 76 -9.16 -9.21 -5.27
CA PHE A 76 -8.03 -9.56 -4.42
C PHE A 76 -7.97 -11.07 -4.12
N LYS A 77 -9.11 -11.70 -3.80
CA LYS A 77 -9.20 -13.16 -3.58
C LYS A 77 -8.79 -13.96 -4.81
N LYS A 78 -9.14 -13.50 -6.01
CA LYS A 78 -8.73 -14.13 -7.27
C LYS A 78 -7.21 -14.12 -7.43
N ARG A 79 -6.55 -12.99 -7.21
CA ARG A 79 -5.08 -12.90 -7.25
C ARG A 79 -4.44 -13.78 -6.21
N GLU A 80 -4.99 -13.82 -5.00
CA GLU A 80 -4.51 -14.71 -3.93
C GLU A 80 -4.58 -16.18 -4.37
N LEU A 81 -5.70 -16.59 -4.97
CA LEU A 81 -5.88 -17.94 -5.51
C LEU A 81 -4.88 -18.27 -6.61
N GLU A 82 -4.60 -17.32 -7.52
CA GLU A 82 -3.60 -17.49 -8.58
C GLU A 82 -2.20 -17.77 -8.00
N TYR A 83 -1.79 -17.05 -6.95
CA TYR A 83 -0.53 -17.32 -6.26
C TYR A 83 -0.51 -18.68 -5.56
N LYS A 84 -1.62 -19.07 -4.92
CA LYS A 84 -1.77 -20.38 -4.27
C LYS A 84 -1.65 -21.52 -5.28
N ILE A 85 -2.31 -21.42 -6.43
CA ILE A 85 -2.24 -22.41 -7.52
C ILE A 85 -0.81 -22.54 -8.05
N GLN A 86 -0.09 -21.41 -8.16
CA GLN A 86 1.30 -21.39 -8.61
C GLN A 86 2.31 -21.87 -7.55
N GLY A 87 1.88 -22.13 -6.32
CA GLY A 87 2.78 -22.48 -5.21
C GLY A 87 3.80 -21.39 -4.87
N LYS A 88 3.51 -20.13 -5.21
CA LYS A 88 4.41 -18.99 -5.00
C LYS A 88 4.09 -18.26 -3.71
N ASN A 89 5.13 -17.80 -3.03
CA ASN A 89 4.99 -16.86 -1.93
C ASN A 89 4.55 -15.50 -2.47
N TYR A 90 3.69 -14.80 -1.74
CA TYR A 90 3.21 -13.47 -2.07
C TYR A 90 3.20 -12.56 -0.85
N SER A 91 3.36 -11.26 -1.07
CA SER A 91 3.07 -10.23 -0.07
C SER A 91 1.74 -9.54 -0.37
N ILE A 92 1.24 -8.74 0.57
CA ILE A 92 0.05 -7.92 0.35
C ILE A 92 0.23 -7.02 -0.88
N ASP A 93 1.41 -6.41 -1.04
CA ASP A 93 1.69 -5.51 -2.17
C ASP A 93 1.56 -6.23 -3.53
N ASP A 94 1.90 -7.51 -3.59
CA ASP A 94 1.74 -8.35 -4.79
C ASP A 94 0.25 -8.57 -5.11
N ILE A 95 -0.59 -8.78 -4.09
CA ILE A 95 -2.06 -8.91 -4.23
C ILE A 95 -2.70 -7.58 -4.62
N ILE A 96 -2.23 -6.46 -4.08
CA ILE A 96 -2.72 -5.13 -4.46
C ILE A 96 -2.34 -4.79 -5.91
N GLY A 97 -1.27 -5.39 -6.43
CA GLY A 97 -0.72 -5.06 -7.74
C GLY A 97 0.16 -3.81 -7.70
N ILE A 98 0.73 -3.48 -6.53
CA ILE A 98 1.74 -2.41 -6.42
C ILE A 98 3.00 -2.94 -7.10
N LYS A 99 3.35 -2.37 -8.25
CA LYS A 99 4.64 -2.66 -8.89
C LYS A 99 5.76 -2.25 -7.93
N LYS A 100 6.42 -3.24 -7.33
CA LYS A 100 7.66 -3.01 -6.58
C LYS A 100 8.65 -2.35 -7.56
N LYS A 101 9.13 -1.15 -7.21
CA LYS A 101 10.22 -0.54 -7.97
C LYS A 101 11.41 -1.51 -7.93
N PRO A 102 12.15 -1.69 -9.04
CA PRO A 102 13.31 -2.56 -9.05
C PRO A 102 14.25 -2.17 -7.92
N ALA A 103 14.85 -3.17 -7.28
CA ALA A 103 15.85 -2.92 -6.26
C ALA A 103 16.99 -2.11 -6.87
N MET A 104 17.21 -0.91 -6.35
CA MET A 104 18.30 -0.03 -6.75
C MET A 104 19.01 0.52 -5.52
N THR A 105 20.30 0.82 -5.67
CA THR A 105 21.11 1.47 -4.65
C THR A 105 20.71 2.94 -4.49
N VAL A 106 21.16 3.57 -3.41
CA VAL A 106 20.96 5.01 -3.23
C VAL A 106 21.64 5.76 -4.37
N GLU A 107 22.85 5.35 -4.76
CA GLU A 107 23.56 5.95 -5.89
C GLU A 107 22.78 5.85 -7.21
N GLU A 108 22.29 4.66 -7.56
CA GLU A 108 21.52 4.43 -8.79
C GLU A 108 20.26 5.30 -8.84
N TYR A 109 19.58 5.45 -7.69
CA TYR A 109 18.41 6.33 -7.58
C TYR A 109 18.78 7.80 -7.81
N PHE A 110 19.83 8.29 -7.14
CA PHE A 110 20.27 9.68 -7.29
C PHE A 110 20.76 9.97 -8.72
N GLN A 111 21.54 9.06 -9.32
CA GLN A 111 22.03 9.22 -10.68
C GLN A 111 20.89 9.31 -11.69
N LYS A 112 19.85 8.49 -11.53
CA LYS A 112 18.65 8.57 -12.36
C LYS A 112 18.00 9.95 -12.30
N ILE A 113 17.76 10.48 -11.11
CA ILE A 113 17.12 11.81 -10.94
C ILE A 113 18.03 12.93 -11.46
N ILE A 114 19.34 12.83 -11.26
CA ILE A 114 20.32 13.80 -11.78
C ILE A 114 20.29 13.85 -13.31
N ASN A 115 20.19 12.70 -13.97
CA ASN A 115 20.08 12.62 -15.42
C ASN A 115 18.76 13.25 -15.90
N GLU A 116 17.62 12.85 -15.33
CA GLU A 116 16.30 13.42 -15.66
C GLU A 116 16.26 14.95 -15.49
N LEU A 117 16.85 15.48 -14.42
CA LEU A 117 16.92 16.92 -14.19
C LEU A 117 17.89 17.63 -15.14
N SER A 118 18.93 16.95 -15.63
CA SER A 118 19.83 17.48 -16.66
C SER A 118 19.10 17.60 -17.99
N ASP A 119 18.38 16.54 -18.39
CA ASP A 119 17.59 16.50 -19.61
C ASP A 119 16.47 17.55 -19.62
N LEU A 120 15.86 17.81 -18.47
CA LEU A 120 14.84 18.85 -18.28
C LEU A 120 15.41 20.27 -18.11
N GLY A 121 16.73 20.47 -18.15
CA GLY A 121 17.38 21.77 -17.95
C GLY A 121 17.24 22.36 -16.54
N ARG A 122 16.84 21.55 -15.54
CA ARG A 122 16.61 21.97 -14.14
C ARG A 122 17.89 21.94 -13.32
N LEU A 123 18.90 22.71 -13.75
CA LEU A 123 20.28 22.63 -13.25
C LEU A 123 20.42 22.93 -11.75
N ASN A 124 19.74 23.96 -11.25
CA ASN A 124 19.79 24.30 -9.82
C ASN A 124 19.28 23.17 -8.92
N THR A 125 18.23 22.47 -9.36
CA THR A 125 17.69 21.32 -8.63
C THR A 125 18.63 20.13 -8.77
N ARG A 126 19.12 19.86 -9.98
CA ARG A 126 20.11 18.79 -10.25
C ARG A 126 21.32 18.91 -9.33
N ASP A 127 21.86 20.12 -9.17
CA ASP A 127 23.08 20.34 -8.38
C ASP A 127 22.84 20.05 -6.89
N LYS A 128 21.66 20.39 -6.36
CA LYS A 128 21.28 19.98 -4.99
C LYS A 128 21.31 18.46 -4.81
N TYR A 129 20.83 17.70 -5.79
CA TYR A 129 20.89 16.23 -5.75
C TYR A 129 22.33 15.72 -5.84
N LYS A 130 23.19 16.32 -6.66
CA LYS A 130 24.63 16.01 -6.71
C LYS A 130 25.32 16.24 -5.37
N PHE A 131 25.10 17.42 -4.77
CA PHE A 131 25.67 17.75 -3.45
C PHE A 131 25.18 16.77 -2.38
N THR A 132 23.89 16.44 -2.39
CA THR A 132 23.32 15.49 -1.43
C THR A 132 23.94 14.10 -1.58
N LEU A 133 24.08 13.59 -2.82
CA LEU A 133 24.73 12.30 -3.07
C LEU A 133 26.18 12.30 -2.58
N SER A 134 26.93 13.38 -2.82
CA SER A 134 28.32 13.52 -2.33
C SER A 134 28.38 13.47 -0.80
N SER A 135 27.50 14.20 -0.12
CA SER A 135 27.43 14.21 1.35
C SER A 135 27.04 12.83 1.91
N LEU A 136 26.09 12.14 1.28
CA LEU A 136 25.71 10.78 1.66
C LEU A 136 26.87 9.81 1.50
N ASN A 137 27.60 9.86 0.38
CA ASN A 137 28.78 9.03 0.14
C ASN A 137 29.89 9.25 1.17
N LYS A 138 30.07 10.48 1.67
CA LYS A 138 31.02 10.77 2.75
C LYS A 138 30.58 10.18 4.09
N PHE A 139 29.29 10.16 4.38
CA PHE A 139 28.75 9.57 5.60
C PHE A 139 28.78 8.04 5.55
N ARG A 140 28.39 7.45 4.41
CA ARG A 140 28.35 6.00 4.19
C ARG A 140 28.29 5.65 2.71
N SER A 141 28.86 4.52 2.32
CA SER A 141 28.80 4.03 0.94
C SER A 141 27.36 3.94 0.43
N THR A 142 27.06 4.60 -0.69
CA THR A 142 25.73 4.62 -1.32
C THR A 142 25.51 3.49 -2.34
N VAL A 143 26.53 2.64 -2.54
CA VAL A 143 26.54 1.48 -3.46
C VAL A 143 26.02 0.19 -2.80
N ILE A 144 25.71 0.23 -1.49
CA ILE A 144 25.31 -0.97 -0.74
C ILE A 144 23.93 -1.44 -1.21
N ARG A 145 23.86 -2.65 -1.79
CA ARG A 145 22.60 -3.35 -2.09
C ARG A 145 21.88 -3.71 -0.78
N LYS A 146 20.54 -3.62 -0.80
CA LYS A 146 19.61 -3.81 0.34
C LYS A 146 19.81 -5.06 1.23
N ASN A 147 20.63 -6.04 0.85
CA ASN A 147 20.79 -7.31 1.57
C ASN A 147 21.78 -7.26 2.75
N CYS A 148 22.37 -6.10 3.09
CA CYS A 148 23.39 -6.01 4.14
C CYS A 148 22.90 -5.47 5.49
N TYR A 149 21.63 -5.68 5.85
CA TYR A 149 21.07 -5.22 7.12
C TYR A 149 20.43 -6.36 7.92
N ASN A 150 21.23 -7.05 8.74
CA ASN A 150 20.74 -7.60 9.99
C ASN A 150 20.73 -6.45 11.01
N PHE A 151 19.59 -5.78 11.15
CA PHE A 151 19.34 -4.98 12.35
C PHE A 151 18.87 -5.92 13.45
N ASP A 152 19.80 -6.70 14.02
CA ASP A 152 19.60 -7.34 15.31
C ASP A 152 19.64 -6.25 16.38
N TYR A 153 18.51 -5.60 16.64
CA TYR A 153 18.34 -4.84 17.88
C TYR A 153 18.18 -5.86 19.01
N LYS A 154 19.30 -6.20 19.67
CA LYS A 154 19.22 -6.62 21.08
C LYS A 154 18.79 -5.39 21.87
N ILE A 155 17.57 -5.41 22.38
CA ILE A 155 17.17 -4.53 23.47
C ILE A 155 17.71 -5.20 24.74
N GLU A 156 18.72 -4.58 25.35
CA GLU A 156 19.02 -4.76 26.78
C GLU A 156 18.08 -3.88 27.61
#